data_AF-A0A969IHK0-F1
#
_entry.id   AF-A0A969IHK0-F1
#
_cell.length_a   1.000
_cell.length_b   1.000
_cell.length_c   1.000
_cell.angle_alpha   90.00
_cell.angle_beta   90.00
_cell.angle_gamma   90.00
#
_symmetry.space_group_name_H-M   'P 1'
#
loop_
_entity.id
_entity.type
_entity.pdbx_description
1 polymer ?
#
loop_
_entity_poly.entity_id
_entity_poly.type
_entity_poly.pdbx_seq_one_letter_code
_entity_poly.pdbx_strand_id
1 'polypeptide(L)'
;MDWYRIEGSWKEFKGKAQSQWGQLTDDDLTMIGGKRDELFGKLQARYGYSKDRARQEIDRWLDDIGESADSLAARAMGAKNSAMEVADNFGSALHKSVEKNPVATLALTGALAFVLGALWKS
;
A
#
# COMPACT_ATOMS: atom_id res chain seq x y z
N MET A 1 -3.17 -9.93 -5.11
CA MET A 1 -2.18 -9.59 -4.04
C MET A 1 -2.30 -10.62 -2.91
N ASP A 2 -1.19 -11.10 -2.32
CA ASP A 2 -1.26 -12.10 -1.23
C ASP A 2 -1.59 -11.46 0.13
N TRP A 3 -2.50 -12.08 0.89
CA TRP A 3 -2.87 -11.61 2.24
C TRP A 3 -1.66 -11.53 3.19
N TYR A 4 -0.72 -12.48 3.08
CA TYR A 4 0.48 -12.51 3.93
C TYR A 4 1.30 -11.21 3.83
N ARG A 5 1.32 -10.57 2.66
CA ARG A 5 1.98 -9.27 2.47
C ARG A 5 1.22 -8.15 3.15
N ILE A 6 -0.11 -8.20 3.12
CA ILE A 6 -0.98 -7.24 3.81
C ILE A 6 -0.82 -7.36 5.32
N GLU A 7 -0.76 -8.58 5.85
CA GLU A 7 -0.56 -8.84 7.27
C GLU A 7 0.78 -8.27 7.75
N GLY A 8 1.88 -8.54 7.03
CA GLY A 8 3.20 -8.02 7.37
C GLY A 8 3.33 -6.50 7.32
N SER A 9 2.59 -5.84 6.43
CA SER A 9 2.59 -4.38 6.23
C SER A 9 1.27 -3.72 6.65
N TRP A 10 0.53 -4.32 7.59
CA TRP A 10 -0.84 -3.88 7.91
C TRP A 10 -0.94 -2.40 8.29
N LYS A 11 0.08 -1.87 8.97
CA LYS A 11 0.15 -0.45 9.34
C LYS A 11 0.05 0.48 8.13
N GLU A 12 0.62 0.08 7.00
CA GLU A 12 0.61 0.84 5.75
C GLU A 12 -0.74 0.67 5.02
N PHE A 13 -1.34 -0.53 5.10
CA PHE A 13 -2.62 -0.84 4.46
C PHE A 13 -3.86 -0.40 5.26
N LYS A 14 -3.73 -0.17 6.56
CA LYS A 14 -4.81 0.29 7.45
C LYS A 14 -5.50 1.53 6.93
N GLY A 15 -4.76 2.51 6.40
CA GLY A 15 -5.35 3.72 5.81
C GLY A 15 -6.23 3.41 4.59
N LYS A 16 -5.78 2.52 3.70
CA LYS A 16 -6.57 2.07 2.55
C LYS A 16 -7.82 1.29 2.99
N ALA A 17 -7.69 0.43 4.00
CA ALA A 17 -8.82 -0.28 4.59
C ALA A 17 -9.84 0.69 5.20
N GLN A 18 -9.39 1.76 5.87
CA GLN A 18 -10.26 2.81 6.40
C GLN A 18 -11.00 3.57 5.30
N SER A 19 -10.31 3.89 4.19
CA SER A 19 -10.95 4.52 3.03
C SER A 19 -12.00 3.62 2.37
N GLN A 20 -11.73 2.32 2.28
CA GLN A 20 -12.67 1.35 1.70
C GLN A 20 -13.89 1.14 2.63
N TRP A 21 -13.65 1.01 3.92
CA TRP A 21 -14.67 0.72 4.91
C TRP A 21 -14.75 1.85 5.95
N GLY A 22 -15.37 2.97 5.56
CA GLY A 22 -15.45 4.17 6.41
C GLY A 22 -16.20 4.02 7.74
N GLN A 23 -16.90 2.91 8.00
CA GLN A 23 -17.50 2.60 9.31
C GLN A 23 -16.52 1.88 10.25
N LEU A 24 -15.41 1.34 9.73
CA LEU A 24 -14.33 0.82 10.56
C LEU A 24 -13.52 1.99 11.10
N THR A 25 -13.51 2.13 12.42
CA THR A 25 -12.71 3.18 13.08
C THR A 25 -11.23 2.81 13.06
N ASP A 26 -10.39 3.79 13.37
CA ASP A 26 -8.96 3.57 13.56
C ASP A 26 -8.68 2.49 14.62
N ASP A 27 -9.47 2.46 15.69
CA ASP A 27 -9.40 1.43 16.73
C ASP A 27 -9.81 0.05 16.22
N ASP A 28 -10.89 -0.05 15.43
CA ASP A 28 -11.31 -1.32 14.82
C ASP A 28 -10.20 -1.90 13.94
N LEU A 29 -9.59 -1.07 13.12
CA LEU A 29 -8.49 -1.47 12.23
C LEU A 29 -7.21 -1.79 12.99
N THR A 30 -6.96 -1.14 14.13
CA THR A 30 -5.86 -1.49 15.05
C THR A 30 -6.09 -2.88 15.65
N MET A 31 -7.30 -3.16 16.11
CA MET A 31 -7.67 -4.47 16.68
C MET A 31 -7.60 -5.60 15.64
N ILE A 32 -7.98 -5.32 14.38
CA ILE A 32 -7.86 -6.28 13.28
C ILE A 32 -6.41 -6.74 13.10
N GLY A 33 -5.45 -5.81 13.22
CA GLY A 33 -4.02 -6.15 13.25
C GLY A 33 -3.51 -6.95 12.04
N GLY A 34 -4.13 -6.79 10.86
CA GLY A 34 -3.75 -7.51 9.65
C GLY A 34 -4.28 -8.94 9.54
N LYS A 35 -5.09 -9.39 10.51
CA LYS A 35 -5.70 -10.72 10.47
C LYS A 35 -6.94 -10.73 9.58
N ARG A 36 -6.96 -11.60 8.58
CA ARG A 36 -8.08 -11.69 7.62
C ARG A 36 -9.40 -12.00 8.29
N ASP A 37 -9.38 -12.92 9.25
CA ASP A 37 -10.59 -13.38 9.95
C ASP A 37 -11.17 -12.29 10.87
N GLU A 38 -10.32 -11.45 11.47
CA GLU A 38 -10.77 -10.31 12.28
C GLU A 38 -11.42 -9.25 11.40
N LEU A 39 -10.80 -8.92 10.25
CA LEU A 39 -11.39 -8.01 9.27
C LEU A 39 -12.75 -8.53 8.80
N PHE A 40 -12.80 -9.82 8.46
CA PHE A 40 -14.03 -10.49 8.06
C PHE A 40 -15.12 -10.38 9.13
N GLY A 41 -14.80 -10.73 10.39
CA GLY A 41 -15.74 -10.62 11.51
C GLY A 41 -16.23 -9.20 11.74
N LYS A 42 -15.35 -8.20 11.61
CA LYS A 42 -15.71 -6.78 11.73
C LYS A 42 -16.62 -6.32 10.59
N LEU A 43 -16.39 -6.77 9.36
CA LEU A 43 -17.28 -6.48 8.23
C LEU A 43 -18.67 -7.06 8.45
N GLN A 44 -18.76 -8.28 8.97
CA GLN A 44 -20.06 -8.85 9.34
C GLN A 44 -20.74 -8.05 10.46
N ALA A 45 -20.00 -7.69 11.52
CA ALA A 45 -20.56 -7.03 12.70
C ALA A 45 -20.98 -5.56 12.44
N ARG A 46 -20.19 -4.80 11.66
CA ARG A 46 -20.43 -3.38 11.40
C ARG A 46 -21.38 -3.15 10.24
N TYR A 47 -21.22 -3.91 9.16
CA TYR A 47 -21.98 -3.72 7.92
C TYR A 47 -23.12 -4.73 7.72
N GLY A 48 -23.24 -5.75 8.58
CA GLY A 48 -24.25 -6.80 8.43
C GLY A 48 -24.02 -7.69 7.21
N TYR A 49 -22.78 -7.75 6.69
CA TYR A 49 -22.48 -8.53 5.50
C TYR A 49 -22.65 -10.03 5.75
N SER A 50 -23.22 -10.72 4.76
CA SER A 50 -23.20 -12.18 4.70
C SER A 50 -21.76 -12.67 4.57
N LYS A 51 -21.51 -13.93 4.91
CA LYS A 51 -20.17 -14.52 4.79
C LYS A 51 -19.61 -14.36 3.37
N ASP A 52 -20.42 -14.60 2.35
CA ASP A 52 -19.94 -14.51 0.97
C ASP A 52 -19.69 -13.05 0.55
N ARG A 53 -20.54 -12.13 1.01
CA ARG A 53 -20.35 -10.69 0.77
C ARG A 53 -19.06 -10.19 1.42
N ALA A 54 -18.82 -10.51 2.68
CA ALA A 54 -17.63 -10.07 3.40
C ALA A 54 -16.34 -10.62 2.77
N ARG A 55 -16.33 -11.88 2.31
CA ARG A 55 -15.19 -12.42 1.55
C ARG A 55 -14.98 -11.67 0.24
N GLN A 56 -16.04 -11.46 -0.54
CA GLN A 56 -15.94 -10.73 -1.81
C GLN A 56 -15.43 -9.30 -1.64
N GLU A 57 -15.85 -8.58 -0.59
CA GLU A 57 -15.36 -7.22 -0.34
C GLU A 57 -13.86 -7.22 0.02
N ILE A 58 -13.41 -8.19 0.82
CA ILE A 58 -11.98 -8.34 1.14
C ILE A 58 -11.19 -8.69 -0.13
N ASP A 59 -11.68 -9.63 -0.93
CA ASP A 59 -10.98 -10.09 -2.13
C ASP A 59 -10.89 -8.96 -3.17
N ARG A 60 -11.97 -8.21 -3.41
CA ARG A 60 -11.93 -7.03 -4.28
C ARG A 60 -10.94 -5.98 -3.81
N TRP A 61 -10.88 -5.74 -2.50
CA TRP A 61 -9.92 -4.80 -1.94
C TRP A 61 -8.46 -5.24 -2.14
N LEU A 62 -8.18 -6.54 -2.06
CA LEU A 62 -6.86 -7.10 -2.36
C LEU A 62 -6.49 -6.95 -3.83
N ASP A 63 -7.45 -7.12 -4.73
CA ASP A 63 -7.24 -6.98 -6.17
C ASP A 63 -6.95 -5.52 -6.55
N ASP A 64 -7.72 -4.57 -6.04
CA ASP A 64 -7.51 -3.12 -6.25
C ASP A 64 -6.11 -2.66 -5.79
N ILE A 65 -5.66 -3.19 -4.64
CA ILE A 65 -4.29 -2.93 -4.14
C ILE A 65 -3.24 -3.52 -5.08
N GLY A 66 -3.48 -4.72 -5.64
CA GLY A 66 -2.58 -5.38 -6.57
C GLY A 66 -2.44 -4.63 -7.90
N GLU A 67 -3.56 -4.29 -8.53
CA GLU A 67 -3.59 -3.57 -9.81
C GLU A 67 -2.91 -2.20 -9.73
N SER A 68 -3.12 -1.49 -8.62
CA SER A 68 -2.44 -0.22 -8.34
C SER A 68 -0.92 -0.37 -8.27
N ALA A 69 -0.42 -1.48 -7.72
CA ALA A 69 1.02 -1.75 -7.60
C ALA A 69 1.63 -2.17 -8.95
N ASP A 70 0.94 -3.04 -9.69
CA ASP A 70 1.39 -3.56 -10.97
C ASP A 70 1.44 -2.45 -12.04
N SER A 71 0.46 -1.56 -12.05
CA SER A 71 0.45 -0.41 -12.97
C SER A 71 1.58 0.58 -12.66
N LEU A 72 1.93 0.77 -11.39
CA LEU A 72 3.08 1.60 -10.99
C LEU A 72 4.39 0.96 -11.45
N ALA A 73 4.55 -0.36 -11.23
CA ALA A 73 5.71 -1.12 -11.64
C ALA A 73 5.88 -1.14 -13.17
N ALA A 74 4.79 -1.35 -13.91
CA ALA A 74 4.79 -1.31 -15.38
C ALA A 74 5.21 0.06 -15.93
N ARG A 75 4.75 1.16 -15.30
CA ARG A 75 5.19 2.52 -15.66
C ARG A 75 6.66 2.75 -15.36
N ALA A 76 7.16 2.27 -14.22
CA ALA A 76 8.58 2.38 -13.85
C ALA A 76 9.48 1.54 -14.79
N MET A 77 9.07 0.32 -15.14
CA MET A 77 9.78 -0.55 -16.07
C MET A 77 9.74 -0.02 -17.51
N GLY A 78 8.62 0.52 -17.96
CA GLY A 78 8.51 1.21 -19.26
C GLY A 78 9.31 2.51 -19.31
N ALA A 79 9.48 3.18 -18.17
CA ALA A 79 10.28 4.39 -18.03
C ALA A 79 11.79 4.13 -17.82
N LYS A 80 12.29 2.90 -17.91
CA LYS A 80 13.71 2.57 -17.68
C LYS A 80 14.68 3.39 -18.56
N ASN A 81 14.26 3.82 -19.76
CA ASN A 81 15.04 4.71 -20.62
C ASN A 81 15.08 6.18 -20.13
N SER A 82 14.11 6.62 -19.33
CA SER A 82 14.06 7.96 -18.72
C SER A 82 14.56 7.95 -17.27
N ALA A 83 14.50 6.81 -16.58
CA ALA A 83 14.96 6.62 -15.21
C ALA A 83 16.47 6.93 -15.03
N MET A 84 17.29 6.62 -16.05
CA MET A 84 18.72 6.96 -16.05
C MET A 84 18.98 8.48 -16.15
N GLU A 85 18.07 9.26 -16.75
CA GLU A 85 18.20 10.72 -16.87
C GLU A 85 17.78 11.44 -15.57
N VAL A 86 16.79 10.92 -14.85
CA VAL A 86 16.36 11.47 -13.56
C VAL A 86 17.38 11.21 -12.46
N ALA A 87 18.11 10.10 -12.48
CA ALA A 87 19.14 9.79 -11.49
C ALA A 87 20.24 10.85 -11.41
N ASP A 88 20.68 11.39 -12.56
CA ASP A 88 21.71 12.44 -12.63
C ASP A 88 21.19 13.81 -12.15
N ASN A 89 19.92 14.16 -12.40
CA ASN A 89 19.33 15.43 -11.93
C ASN A 89 18.85 15.38 -10.46
N PHE A 90 18.40 14.22 -9.98
CA PHE A 90 17.81 14.04 -8.66
C PHE A 90 18.83 14.19 -7.52
N GLY A 91 20.11 13.85 -7.77
CA GLY A 91 21.20 14.05 -6.81
C GLY A 91 21.38 15.51 -6.36
N SER A 92 21.04 16.47 -7.23
CA SER A 92 21.08 17.91 -6.90
C SER A 92 19.80 18.42 -6.22
N ALA A 93 18.66 17.77 -6.46
CA ALA A 93 17.34 18.21 -5.97
C ALA A 93 16.99 17.64 -4.59
N LEU A 94 17.49 16.45 -4.24
CA LEU A 94 17.25 15.82 -2.94
C LEU A 94 17.78 16.65 -1.76
N HIS A 95 18.90 17.34 -1.94
CA HIS A 95 19.53 18.13 -0.87
C HIS A 95 18.69 19.33 -0.42
N LYS A 96 17.78 19.84 -1.27
CA LYS A 96 16.91 20.99 -0.95
C LYS A 96 15.54 20.63 -0.37
N SER A 97 15.04 19.43 -0.66
CA SER A 97 13.70 19.00 -0.22
C SER A 97 13.68 18.38 1.18
N VAL A 98 14.77 17.70 1.59
CA VAL A 98 14.98 17.18 2.95
C VAL A 98 14.90 18.30 4.00
N GLU A 99 15.44 19.47 3.66
CA GLU A 99 15.57 20.60 4.57
C GLU A 99 14.22 21.28 4.88
N LYS A 100 13.26 21.23 3.95
CA LYS A 100 11.99 21.97 4.07
C LYS A 100 10.79 21.13 4.50
N ASN A 101 10.75 19.84 4.14
CA ASN A 101 9.64 18.95 4.48
C ASN A 101 10.14 17.50 4.66
N PRO A 102 10.59 17.12 5.86
CA PRO A 102 11.19 15.80 6.11
C PRO A 102 10.19 14.64 5.90
N VAL A 103 8.90 14.86 6.14
CA VAL A 103 7.85 13.84 6.01
C VAL A 103 7.52 13.50 4.56
N ALA A 104 7.47 14.51 3.66
CA ALA A 104 7.22 14.29 2.23
C ALA A 104 8.37 13.56 1.54
N THR A 105 9.60 13.79 2.03
CA THR A 105 10.78 13.08 1.56
C THR A 105 10.73 11.60 1.94
N LEU A 106 10.33 11.27 3.19
CA LEU A 106 10.22 9.89 3.66
C LEU A 106 9.18 9.06 2.89
N ALA A 107 8.07 9.67 2.46
CA ALA A 107 7.03 9.01 1.67
C ALA A 107 7.50 8.60 0.27
N LEU A 108 8.37 9.41 -0.35
CA LEU A 108 8.96 9.12 -1.67
C LEU A 108 10.06 8.05 -1.58
N THR A 109 10.85 8.04 -0.50
CA THR A 109 11.91 7.02 -0.29
C THR A 109 11.34 5.64 -0.02
N GLY A 110 10.22 5.54 0.71
CA GLY A 110 9.56 4.26 1.00
C GLY A 110 9.06 3.53 -0.26
N ALA A 111 8.41 4.27 -1.16
CA ALA A 111 7.89 3.73 -2.41
C ALA A 111 9.01 3.29 -3.38
N LEU A 112 10.11 4.05 -3.44
CA LEU A 112 11.28 3.72 -4.29
C LEU A 112 12.13 2.58 -3.71
N ALA A 113 12.32 2.51 -2.39
CA ALA A 113 13.12 1.46 -1.75
C ALA A 113 12.46 0.08 -1.86
N PHE A 114 11.13 -0.01 -1.77
CA PHE A 114 10.41 -1.27 -1.94
C PHE A 114 10.50 -1.80 -3.39
N VAL A 115 10.42 -0.89 -4.38
CA VAL A 115 10.54 -1.24 -5.80
C VAL A 115 11.97 -1.65 -6.17
N LEU A 116 12.99 -0.95 -5.66
CA LEU A 116 14.40 -1.31 -5.90
C LEU A 116 14.81 -2.61 -5.19
N GLY A 117 14.32 -2.87 -3.97
CA GLY A 117 14.60 -4.10 -3.24
C GLY A 117 14.00 -5.35 -3.91
N ALA A 118 12.84 -5.21 -4.57
CA ALA A 118 12.22 -6.29 -5.34
C ALA A 118 12.99 -6.64 -6.62
N LEU A 119 13.75 -5.70 -7.19
CA LEU A 119 14.53 -5.90 -8.42
C LEU A 119 15.87 -6.61 -8.19
N TRP A 120 16.41 -6.63 -6.97
CA TRP A 120 17.73 -7.22 -6.67
C TRP A 120 17.65 -8.67 -6.13
N LYS A 121 16.43 -9.19 -5.90
CA LYS A 121 16.18 -10.54 -5.39
C LYS A 121 15.65 -11.52 -6.45
N SER A 122 15.63 -11.12 -7.71
CA SER A 122 15.27 -11.97 -8.86
C SER A 122 16.47 -12.30 -9.73
#